data_AF-A0A2E4R9U3-F1
#
_entry.id   AF-A0A2E4R9U3-F1
#
_cell.length_a   1.000
_cell.length_b   1.000
_cell.length_c   1.000
_cell.angle_alpha   90.00
_cell.angle_beta   90.00
_cell.angle_gamma   90.00
#
_symmetry.space_group_name_H-M   'P 1'
#
loop_
_entity.id
_entity.type
_entity.pdbx_description
1 polymer ?
#
loop_
_entity_poly.entity_id
_entity_poly.type
_entity_poly.pdbx_seq_one_letter_code
_entity_poly.pdbx_strand_id
1 'polypeptide(L)'
;MPLNRKRTNLSGNRANTLRQFFLQELLMSVINTNYLSLVAQNNLQKSQSALGTAIERLSSGLRINSAKDDAAGQAIANRMGAQINGLTQAARNANDGISAAQTTEGALNQINDNLQRIRVLTVQAENGTNSDDDLTSIQNEIGQRLEEINRISSETEFNGVNVLAEDNTLRIQVGANDGQVIEVNLQKIDVASLSLAGFNVNGQGAVANDAATADDLTLAGFTQG
;
A
#
# COMPACT_ATOMS: atom_id res chain seq x y z
N MET A 1 -48.13 -77.07 -82.18
CA MET A 1 -49.32 -76.21 -82.29
C MET A 1 -49.13 -74.98 -81.41
N PRO A 2 -49.62 -73.79 -81.83
CA PRO A 2 -49.09 -72.47 -81.47
C PRO A 2 -49.85 -71.80 -80.32
N LEU A 3 -49.40 -70.60 -79.92
CA LEU A 3 -50.12 -69.44 -79.32
C LEU A 3 -49.21 -68.76 -78.29
N ASN A 4 -49.15 -67.45 -78.09
CA ASN A 4 -49.56 -66.26 -78.84
C ASN A 4 -48.91 -65.11 -78.06
N ARG A 5 -48.51 -64.05 -78.76
CA ARG A 5 -47.83 -62.89 -78.16
C ARG A 5 -48.80 -62.11 -77.26
N LYS A 6 -48.34 -61.66 -76.09
CA LYS A 6 -48.75 -60.37 -75.51
C LYS A 6 -47.52 -59.57 -75.11
N ARG A 7 -47.16 -58.63 -75.99
CA ARG A 7 -46.43 -57.42 -75.61
C ARG A 7 -47.42 -56.55 -74.83
N THR A 8 -47.24 -56.39 -73.53
CA THR A 8 -47.92 -55.35 -72.75
C THR A 8 -47.03 -54.84 -71.63
N ASN A 9 -46.65 -53.56 -71.73
CA ASN A 9 -46.33 -52.63 -70.64
C ASN A 9 -45.31 -53.04 -69.57
N LEU A 10 -44.01 -53.07 -69.91
CA LEU A 10 -42.93 -52.98 -68.91
C LEU A 10 -42.30 -51.58 -68.77
N SER A 11 -42.55 -50.66 -69.72
CA SER A 11 -41.93 -49.33 -69.72
C SER A 11 -42.68 -48.30 -68.83
N GLY A 12 -44.01 -48.39 -68.73
CA GLY A 12 -44.81 -47.47 -67.92
C GLY A 12 -44.67 -47.70 -66.41
N ASN A 13 -44.51 -48.97 -65.98
CA ASN A 13 -44.32 -49.30 -64.57
C ASN A 13 -42.93 -48.90 -64.06
N ARG A 14 -41.87 -49.00 -64.87
CA ARG A 14 -40.50 -48.63 -64.45
C ARG A 14 -40.34 -47.14 -64.19
N ALA A 15 -40.99 -46.29 -64.99
CA ALA A 15 -40.98 -44.83 -64.78
C ALA A 15 -41.77 -44.41 -63.53
N ASN A 16 -42.91 -45.07 -63.25
CA ASN A 16 -43.69 -44.84 -62.03
C ASN A 16 -43.03 -45.42 -60.78
N THR A 17 -42.38 -46.59 -60.87
CA THR A 17 -41.62 -47.14 -59.73
C THR A 17 -40.34 -46.37 -59.46
N LEU A 18 -39.66 -45.80 -60.48
CA LEU A 18 -38.51 -44.90 -60.27
C LEU A 18 -38.93 -43.55 -59.69
N ARG A 19 -40.06 -42.98 -60.15
CA ARG A 19 -40.66 -41.80 -59.49
C ARG A 19 -41.08 -42.08 -58.06
N GLN A 20 -41.70 -43.23 -57.79
CA GLN A 20 -42.05 -43.64 -56.44
C GLN A 20 -40.81 -43.94 -55.59
N PHE A 21 -39.74 -44.55 -56.14
CA PHE A 21 -38.48 -44.75 -55.41
C PHE A 21 -37.81 -43.43 -55.05
N PHE A 22 -37.72 -42.48 -55.99
CA PHE A 22 -37.14 -41.17 -55.75
C PHE A 22 -37.97 -40.33 -54.77
N LEU A 23 -39.31 -40.41 -54.87
CA LEU A 23 -40.22 -39.77 -53.90
C LEU A 23 -40.15 -40.45 -52.52
N GLN A 24 -39.97 -41.77 -52.45
CA GLN A 24 -39.82 -42.51 -51.19
C GLN A 24 -38.50 -42.13 -50.50
N GLU A 25 -37.41 -41.94 -51.25
CA GLU A 25 -36.10 -41.53 -50.73
C GLU A 25 -36.13 -40.08 -50.20
N LEU A 26 -36.79 -39.18 -50.93
CA LEU A 26 -36.99 -37.78 -50.53
C LEU A 26 -37.98 -37.66 -49.36
N LEU A 27 -39.03 -38.49 -49.32
CA LEU A 27 -39.94 -38.59 -48.16
C LEU A 27 -39.26 -39.20 -46.94
N MET A 28 -38.39 -40.21 -47.09
CA MET A 28 -37.60 -40.75 -45.97
C MET A 28 -36.65 -39.69 -45.39
N SER A 29 -36.12 -38.77 -46.19
CA SER A 29 -35.32 -37.64 -45.68
C SER A 29 -36.17 -36.64 -44.88
N VAL A 30 -37.40 -36.35 -45.30
CA VAL A 30 -38.31 -35.39 -44.63
C VAL A 30 -38.98 -35.99 -43.39
N ILE A 31 -39.20 -37.31 -43.38
CA ILE A 31 -39.82 -38.06 -42.27
C ILE A 31 -38.81 -38.37 -41.17
N ASN A 32 -37.58 -38.77 -41.53
CA ASN A 32 -36.55 -39.14 -40.53
C ASN A 32 -35.77 -37.93 -40.00
N THR A 33 -35.68 -36.84 -40.77
CA THR A 33 -34.99 -35.61 -40.34
C THR A 33 -35.94 -34.43 -40.45
N ASN A 34 -36.59 -34.09 -39.33
CA ASN A 34 -37.44 -32.91 -39.27
C ASN A 34 -36.57 -31.66 -39.13
N TYR A 35 -36.23 -31.05 -40.27
CA TYR A 35 -35.42 -29.85 -40.35
C TYR A 35 -35.98 -28.68 -39.51
N LEU A 36 -37.31 -28.48 -39.52
CA LEU A 36 -37.95 -27.41 -38.75
C LEU A 36 -37.78 -27.63 -37.23
N SER A 37 -37.91 -28.89 -36.77
CA SER A 37 -37.65 -29.25 -35.38
C SER A 37 -36.18 -29.06 -35.00
N LEU A 38 -35.24 -29.43 -35.87
CA LEU A 38 -33.81 -29.23 -35.62
C LEU A 38 -33.45 -27.74 -35.52
N VAL A 39 -34.03 -26.88 -36.36
CA VAL A 39 -33.85 -25.42 -36.28
C VAL A 39 -34.46 -24.86 -34.99
N ALA A 40 -35.66 -25.33 -34.60
CA ALA A 40 -36.29 -24.94 -33.35
C ALA A 40 -35.44 -25.35 -32.12
N GLN A 41 -34.89 -26.57 -32.12
CA GLN A 41 -34.01 -27.07 -31.06
C GLN A 41 -32.69 -26.28 -30.99
N ASN A 42 -32.07 -25.96 -32.13
CA ASN A 42 -30.87 -25.12 -32.17
C ASN A 42 -31.14 -23.70 -31.62
N ASN A 43 -32.29 -23.10 -31.95
CA ASN A 43 -32.68 -21.79 -31.41
C ASN A 43 -32.99 -21.86 -29.92
N LEU A 44 -33.64 -22.94 -29.44
CA LEU A 44 -33.85 -23.18 -28.01
C LEU A 44 -32.51 -23.29 -27.28
N GLN A 45 -31.54 -24.04 -27.82
CA GLN A 45 -30.22 -24.19 -27.22
C GLN A 45 -29.45 -22.86 -27.15
N LYS A 46 -29.60 -21.99 -28.14
CA LYS A 46 -29.08 -20.60 -28.09
C LYS A 46 -29.74 -19.79 -26.98
N SER A 47 -31.07 -19.85 -26.87
CA SER A 47 -31.82 -19.16 -25.80
C SER A 47 -31.45 -19.69 -24.41
N GLN A 48 -31.28 -21.00 -24.25
CA GLN A 48 -30.83 -21.63 -23.01
C GLN A 48 -29.44 -21.15 -22.61
N SER A 49 -28.52 -21.04 -23.58
CA SER A 49 -27.16 -20.55 -23.36
C SER A 49 -27.15 -19.06 -22.96
N ALA A 50 -27.95 -18.23 -23.65
CA ALA A 50 -28.09 -16.81 -23.32
C ALA A 50 -28.71 -16.59 -21.93
N LEU A 51 -29.71 -17.40 -21.56
CA LEU A 51 -30.30 -17.40 -20.22
C LEU A 51 -29.28 -17.79 -19.15
N GLY A 52 -28.45 -18.81 -19.43
CA GLY A 52 -27.36 -19.21 -18.54
C GLY A 52 -26.41 -18.06 -18.21
N THR A 53 -25.93 -17.35 -19.25
CA THR A 53 -25.07 -16.17 -19.08
C THR A 53 -25.78 -15.02 -18.36
N ALA A 54 -27.08 -14.80 -18.61
CA ALA A 54 -27.85 -13.78 -17.91
C ALA A 54 -27.97 -14.09 -16.41
N ILE A 55 -28.21 -15.36 -16.04
CA ILE A 55 -28.25 -15.80 -14.64
C ILE A 55 -26.88 -15.65 -13.98
N GLU A 56 -25.79 -15.99 -14.66
CA GLU A 56 -24.43 -15.84 -14.17
C GLU A 56 -24.07 -14.37 -13.89
N ARG A 57 -24.44 -13.46 -14.80
CA ARG A 57 -24.27 -12.01 -14.60
C ARG A 57 -25.17 -11.45 -13.50
N LEU A 58 -26.41 -11.95 -13.37
CA LEU A 58 -27.31 -11.56 -12.29
C LEU A 58 -26.74 -12.01 -10.93
N SER A 59 -26.26 -13.25 -10.84
CA SER A 59 -25.74 -13.82 -9.59
C SER A 59 -24.42 -13.18 -9.16
N SER A 60 -23.55 -12.82 -10.10
CA SER A 60 -22.28 -12.13 -9.81
C SER A 60 -22.45 -10.62 -9.64
N GLY A 61 -23.48 -10.03 -10.25
CA GLY A 61 -23.63 -8.58 -10.39
C GLY A 61 -22.61 -7.94 -11.34
N LEU A 62 -21.73 -8.74 -11.96
CA LEU A 62 -20.66 -8.27 -12.85
C LEU A 62 -21.08 -8.45 -14.30
N ARG A 63 -20.89 -7.40 -15.09
CA ARG A 63 -21.19 -7.45 -16.54
C ARG A 63 -20.17 -8.29 -17.31
N ILE A 64 -18.94 -8.38 -16.81
CA ILE A 64 -17.84 -9.17 -17.37
C ILE A 64 -17.47 -10.21 -16.31
N ASN A 65 -17.89 -11.47 -16.50
CA ASN A 65 -17.58 -12.55 -15.56
C ASN A 65 -16.40 -13.42 -16.03
N SER A 66 -16.13 -13.45 -17.34
CA SER A 66 -15.07 -14.27 -17.93
C SER A 66 -14.30 -13.56 -19.04
N ALA A 67 -13.07 -14.03 -19.32
CA ALA A 67 -12.23 -13.52 -20.42
C ALA A 67 -12.86 -13.76 -21.80
N LYS A 68 -13.81 -14.70 -21.87
CA LYS A 68 -14.57 -15.02 -23.08
C LYS A 68 -15.58 -13.92 -23.43
N ASP A 69 -16.08 -13.19 -22.43
CA ASP A 69 -17.03 -12.10 -22.63
C ASP A 69 -16.35 -10.83 -23.16
N ASP A 70 -15.24 -10.43 -22.53
CA ASP A 70 -14.43 -9.28 -22.91
C ASP A 70 -13.02 -9.37 -22.28
N ALA A 71 -12.05 -9.87 -23.05
CA ALA A 71 -10.67 -10.03 -22.58
C ALA A 71 -9.99 -8.69 -22.26
N ALA A 72 -10.29 -7.63 -23.03
CA ALA A 72 -9.70 -6.32 -22.82
C ALA A 72 -10.31 -5.64 -21.58
N GLY A 73 -11.64 -5.71 -21.44
CA GLY A 73 -12.35 -5.23 -20.26
C GLY A 73 -11.95 -5.95 -18.98
N GLN A 74 -11.76 -7.27 -19.02
CA GLN A 74 -11.25 -8.02 -17.87
C GLN A 74 -9.80 -7.65 -17.54
N ALA A 75 -8.93 -7.44 -18.52
CA ALA A 75 -7.56 -7.01 -18.27
C ALA A 75 -7.48 -5.63 -17.60
N ILE A 76 -8.33 -4.69 -18.02
CA ILE A 76 -8.47 -3.37 -17.38
C ILE A 76 -9.02 -3.53 -15.95
N ALA A 77 -10.07 -4.33 -15.76
CA ALA A 77 -10.66 -4.57 -14.45
C ALA A 77 -9.64 -5.20 -13.48
N ASN A 78 -8.83 -6.17 -13.93
CA ASN A 78 -7.77 -6.77 -13.13
C ASN A 78 -6.68 -5.74 -12.75
N ARG A 79 -6.28 -4.87 -13.68
CA ARG A 79 -5.32 -3.79 -13.40
C ARG A 79 -5.88 -2.81 -12.38
N MET A 80 -7.14 -2.39 -12.53
CA MET A 80 -7.81 -1.49 -11.59
C MET A 80 -7.97 -2.16 -10.22
N GLY A 81 -8.33 -3.44 -10.17
CA GLY A 81 -8.41 -4.21 -8.93
C GLY A 81 -7.06 -4.29 -8.21
N ALA A 82 -5.98 -4.57 -8.94
CA ALA A 82 -4.63 -4.55 -8.40
C ALA A 82 -4.25 -3.15 -7.88
N GLN A 83 -4.59 -2.09 -8.61
CA GLN A 83 -4.35 -0.71 -8.19
C GLN A 83 -5.13 -0.34 -6.94
N ILE A 84 -6.41 -0.71 -6.83
CA ILE A 84 -7.25 -0.47 -5.65
C ILE A 84 -6.68 -1.19 -4.42
N ASN A 85 -6.28 -2.45 -4.59
CA ASN A 85 -5.65 -3.22 -3.51
C ASN A 85 -4.32 -2.58 -3.08
N GLY A 86 -3.50 -2.14 -4.05
CA GLY A 86 -2.26 -1.41 -3.79
C GLY A 86 -2.50 -0.11 -3.03
N LEU A 87 -3.48 0.69 -3.45
CA LEU A 87 -3.86 1.94 -2.77
C LEU A 87 -4.43 1.69 -1.37
N THR A 88 -5.17 0.61 -1.16
CA THR A 88 -5.72 0.24 0.15
C THR A 88 -4.61 -0.11 1.13
N GLN A 89 -3.59 -0.85 0.67
CA GLN A 89 -2.41 -1.13 1.48
C GLN A 89 -1.57 0.13 1.71
N ALA A 90 -1.39 0.96 0.68
CA ALA A 90 -0.69 2.24 0.79
C ALA A 90 -1.34 3.18 1.81
N ALA A 91 -2.67 3.20 1.89
CA ALA A 91 -3.39 3.96 2.90
C ALA A 91 -3.08 3.46 4.32
N ARG A 92 -2.94 2.15 4.54
CA ARG A 92 -2.51 1.60 5.84
C ARG A 92 -1.07 2.00 6.15
N ASN A 93 -0.16 1.83 5.20
CA ASN A 93 1.24 2.24 5.36
C ASN A 93 1.37 3.74 5.70
N ALA A 94 0.55 4.59 5.08
CA ALA A 94 0.51 6.02 5.39
C ALA A 94 0.05 6.29 6.83
N ASN A 95 -0.94 5.55 7.32
CA ASN A 95 -1.36 5.65 8.73
C ASN A 95 -0.26 5.18 9.69
N ASP A 96 0.44 4.10 9.37
CA ASP A 96 1.60 3.65 10.16
C ASP A 96 2.69 4.73 10.21
N GLY A 97 2.90 5.42 9.09
CA GLY A 97 3.79 6.59 9.01
C GLY A 97 3.37 7.74 9.90
N ILE A 98 2.08 8.06 9.92
CA ILE A 98 1.52 9.10 10.80
C ILE A 98 1.74 8.68 12.27
N SER A 99 1.47 7.43 12.62
CA SER A 99 1.69 6.93 13.98
C SER A 99 3.16 6.99 14.38
N ALA A 100 4.08 6.59 13.49
CA ALA A 100 5.52 6.70 13.74
C ALA A 100 5.94 8.15 13.98
N ALA A 101 5.47 9.08 13.15
CA ALA A 101 5.73 10.51 13.30
C ALA A 101 5.18 11.06 14.62
N GLN A 102 3.96 10.68 15.01
CA GLN A 102 3.33 11.11 16.27
C GLN A 102 4.05 10.56 17.50
N THR A 103 4.48 9.30 17.49
CA THR A 103 5.30 8.73 18.56
C THR A 103 6.63 9.48 18.70
N THR A 104 7.27 9.76 17.57
CA THR A 104 8.51 10.55 17.53
C THR A 104 8.28 11.97 18.07
N GLU A 105 7.23 12.65 17.63
CA GLU A 105 6.86 14.00 18.08
C GLU A 105 6.59 14.04 19.60
N GLY A 106 5.89 13.03 20.13
CA GLY A 106 5.66 12.90 21.57
C GLY A 106 6.96 12.81 22.37
N ALA A 107 7.92 12.02 21.90
CA ALA A 107 9.24 11.91 22.52
C ALA A 107 10.04 13.21 22.41
N LEU A 108 10.00 13.88 21.26
CA LEU A 108 10.63 15.19 21.06
C LEU A 108 10.09 16.27 22.00
N ASN A 109 8.78 16.26 22.26
CA ASN A 109 8.18 17.18 23.23
C ASN A 109 8.72 16.94 24.64
N GLN A 110 8.88 15.69 25.07
CA GLN A 110 9.50 15.37 26.36
C GLN A 110 10.97 15.82 26.43
N ILE A 111 11.73 15.64 25.35
CA ILE A 111 13.11 16.16 25.27
C ILE A 111 13.10 17.70 25.36
N ASN A 112 12.19 18.37 24.66
CA ASN A 112 12.06 19.82 24.71
C ASN A 112 11.77 20.34 26.12
N ASP A 113 10.85 19.71 26.85
CA ASP A 113 10.52 20.07 28.24
C ASP A 113 11.74 19.92 29.16
N ASN A 114 12.53 18.85 29.00
CA ASN A 114 13.77 18.65 29.75
C ASN A 114 14.80 19.75 29.43
N LEU A 115 14.96 20.12 28.16
CA LEU A 115 15.87 21.20 27.74
C LEU A 115 15.43 22.56 28.28
N GLN A 116 14.13 22.85 28.29
CA GLN A 116 13.60 24.07 28.91
C GLN A 116 13.89 24.09 30.41
N ARG A 117 13.74 22.96 31.10
CA ARG A 117 14.09 22.84 32.53
C ARG A 117 15.58 23.06 32.77
N ILE A 118 16.45 22.45 31.95
CA ILE A 118 17.91 22.68 32.01
C ILE A 118 18.20 24.18 31.85
N ARG A 119 17.57 24.86 30.88
CA ARG A 119 17.79 26.30 30.68
C ARG A 119 17.40 27.15 31.89
N VAL A 120 16.29 26.83 32.56
CA VAL A 120 15.89 27.52 33.80
C VAL A 120 16.91 27.29 34.91
N LEU A 121 17.40 26.06 35.06
CA LEU A 121 18.42 25.69 36.04
C LEU A 121 19.76 26.41 35.76
N THR A 122 20.15 26.55 34.49
CA THR A 122 21.35 27.31 34.10
C THR A 122 21.24 28.78 34.51
N VAL A 123 20.12 29.44 34.21
CA VAL A 123 19.89 30.84 34.60
C VAL A 123 19.85 30.98 36.13
N GLN A 124 19.28 29.99 36.83
CA GLN A 124 19.29 29.98 38.29
C GLN A 124 20.72 29.88 38.83
N ALA A 125 21.58 29.05 38.23
CA ALA A 125 22.98 28.88 38.64
C ALA A 125 23.84 30.13 38.41
N GLU A 126 23.54 30.94 37.39
CA GLU A 126 24.26 32.20 37.12
C GLU A 126 24.08 33.28 38.21
N ASN A 127 23.12 33.10 39.13
CA ASN A 127 22.95 34.05 40.22
C ASN A 127 24.09 33.92 41.25
N GLY A 128 24.90 34.98 41.38
CA GLY A 128 26.08 35.02 42.25
C GLY A 128 25.80 34.93 43.76
N THR A 129 24.54 34.80 44.19
CA THR A 129 24.18 34.54 45.59
C THR A 129 24.12 33.07 45.97
N ASN A 130 24.19 32.14 45.01
CA ASN A 130 24.14 30.71 45.28
C ASN A 130 25.45 30.22 45.93
N SER A 131 25.34 29.26 46.85
CA SER A 131 26.51 28.57 47.39
C SER A 131 27.01 27.46 46.46
N ASP A 132 28.24 26.98 46.67
CA ASP A 132 28.79 25.85 45.89
C ASP A 132 27.95 24.56 46.05
N ASP A 133 27.34 24.36 47.22
CA ASP A 133 26.43 23.24 47.49
C ASP A 133 25.11 23.36 46.68
N ASP A 134 24.60 24.60 46.53
CA ASP A 134 23.42 24.87 45.69
C ASP A 134 23.73 24.63 44.22
N LEU A 135 24.88 25.12 43.73
CA LEU A 135 25.33 24.91 42.36
C LEU A 135 25.54 23.42 42.06
N THR A 136 26.08 22.66 43.01
CA THR A 136 26.22 21.20 42.89
C THR A 136 24.87 20.49 42.82
N SER A 137 23.90 20.93 43.62
CA SER A 137 22.54 20.37 43.58
C SER A 137 21.84 20.66 42.25
N ILE A 138 21.98 21.89 41.73
CA ILE A 138 21.48 22.27 40.41
C ILE A 138 22.14 21.44 39.31
N GLN A 139 23.45 21.25 39.37
CA GLN A 139 24.19 20.42 38.42
C GLN A 139 23.73 18.96 38.43
N ASN A 140 23.43 18.40 39.61
CA ASN A 140 22.90 17.04 39.72
C ASN A 140 21.52 16.92 39.06
N GLU A 141 20.65 17.93 39.21
CA GLU A 141 19.35 17.93 38.50
C GLU A 141 19.57 18.01 36.98
N ILE A 142 20.46 18.88 36.50
CA ILE A 142 20.82 18.96 35.07
C ILE A 142 21.33 17.60 34.56
N GLY A 143 22.21 16.94 35.31
CA GLY A 143 22.71 15.60 34.98
C GLY A 143 21.59 14.57 34.80
N GLN A 144 20.63 14.52 35.73
CA GLN A 144 19.46 13.63 35.63
C GLN A 144 18.61 13.94 34.39
N ARG A 145 18.42 15.21 34.05
CA ARG A 145 17.68 15.61 32.83
C ARG A 145 18.41 15.18 31.56
N LEU A 146 19.73 15.31 31.52
CA LEU A 146 20.56 14.85 30.39
C LEU A 146 20.52 13.32 30.25
N GLU A 147 20.59 12.58 31.36
CA GLU A 147 20.41 11.12 31.36
C GLU A 147 19.02 10.73 30.83
N GLU A 148 17.98 11.43 31.24
CA GLU A 148 16.62 11.20 30.76
C GLU A 148 16.46 11.47 29.26
N ILE A 149 17.10 12.52 28.72
CA ILE A 149 17.14 12.78 27.27
C ILE A 149 17.78 11.60 26.53
N ASN A 150 18.91 11.08 27.03
CA ASN A 150 19.56 9.90 26.44
C ASN A 150 18.65 8.66 26.51
N ARG A 151 17.96 8.46 27.63
CA ARG A 151 17.02 7.34 27.80
C ARG A 151 15.88 7.43 26.79
N ILE A 152 15.21 8.57 26.69
CA ILE A 152 14.13 8.81 25.72
C ILE A 152 14.64 8.56 24.29
N SER A 153 15.83 9.04 23.95
CA SER A 153 16.46 8.82 22.65
C SER A 153 16.64 7.33 22.33
N SER A 154 17.16 6.55 23.29
CA SER A 154 17.46 5.13 23.10
C SER A 154 16.27 4.18 23.22
N GLU A 155 15.25 4.54 23.99
CA GLU A 155 14.12 3.67 24.31
C GLU A 155 12.86 3.98 23.49
N THR A 156 12.80 5.11 22.77
CA THR A 156 11.64 5.42 21.93
C THR A 156 11.69 4.58 20.65
N GLU A 157 10.83 3.57 20.60
CA GLU A 157 10.66 2.69 19.44
C GLU A 157 9.26 2.78 18.83
N PHE A 158 9.19 2.58 17.51
CA PHE A 158 7.95 2.31 16.81
C PHE A 158 8.13 1.05 15.96
N ASN A 159 7.34 0.01 16.24
CA ASN A 159 7.40 -1.26 15.52
C ASN A 159 8.83 -1.87 15.44
N GLY A 160 9.60 -1.75 16.53
CA GLY A 160 10.97 -2.24 16.64
C GLY A 160 12.04 -1.36 15.95
N VAL A 161 11.67 -0.19 15.43
CA VAL A 161 12.62 0.81 14.91
C VAL A 161 12.79 1.92 15.94
N ASN A 162 14.02 2.16 16.38
CA ASN A 162 14.35 3.28 17.25
C ASN A 162 14.30 4.58 16.45
N VAL A 163 13.41 5.49 16.84
CA VAL A 163 13.10 6.67 16.01
C VAL A 163 14.00 7.88 16.27
N LEU A 164 14.78 7.86 17.36
CA LEU A 164 15.68 8.96 17.76
C LEU A 164 17.12 8.53 18.04
N ALA A 165 17.43 7.24 17.99
CA ALA A 165 18.73 6.70 18.38
C ALA A 165 19.79 6.80 17.27
N GLU A 166 19.37 6.89 16.00
CA GLU A 166 20.25 6.96 14.84
C GLU A 166 19.64 7.82 13.73
N ASP A 167 20.50 8.36 12.86
CA ASP A 167 20.05 9.02 11.64
C ASP A 167 19.55 7.95 10.68
N ASN A 168 18.27 8.01 10.33
CA ASN A 168 17.66 7.04 9.43
C ASN A 168 16.57 7.70 8.57
N THR A 169 16.31 7.14 7.40
CA THR A 169 15.23 7.60 6.53
C THR A 169 14.18 6.52 6.41
N LEU A 170 13.02 6.74 7.04
CA LEU A 170 11.88 5.86 6.92
C LEU A 170 11.16 6.15 5.59
N ARG A 171 11.18 5.17 4.68
CA ARG A 171 10.53 5.26 3.37
C ARG A 171 9.15 4.62 3.42
N ILE A 172 8.11 5.42 3.21
CA ILE A 172 6.72 4.98 3.30
C ILE A 172 6.11 4.94 1.91
N GLN A 173 5.79 3.74 1.44
CA GLN A 173 5.12 3.56 0.14
C GLN A 173 3.64 3.93 0.27
N VAL A 174 3.28 5.06 -0.35
CA VAL A 174 1.93 5.66 -0.29
C VAL A 174 1.16 5.56 -1.62
N GLY A 175 1.72 4.89 -2.62
CA GLY A 175 1.09 4.67 -3.91
C GLY A 175 1.08 3.22 -4.35
N ALA A 176 0.32 2.94 -5.41
CA ALA A 176 0.21 1.59 -5.97
C ALA A 176 1.36 1.23 -6.93
N ASN A 177 2.16 2.21 -7.35
CA ASN A 177 3.32 2.00 -8.22
C ASN A 177 4.63 2.23 -7.47
N ASP A 178 5.67 1.54 -7.91
CA ASP A 178 7.01 1.68 -7.34
C ASP A 178 7.50 3.14 -7.39
N GLY A 179 8.20 3.56 -6.34
CA GLY A 179 8.77 4.91 -6.22
C GLY A 179 7.81 5.99 -5.72
N GLN A 180 6.52 5.66 -5.52
CA GLN A 180 5.56 6.56 -4.87
C GLN A 180 5.72 6.52 -3.34
N VAL A 181 6.85 7.05 -2.87
CA VAL A 181 7.24 7.05 -1.46
C VAL A 181 7.22 8.45 -0.85
N ILE A 182 6.90 8.52 0.44
CA ILE A 182 7.19 9.67 1.29
C ILE A 182 8.35 9.28 2.20
N GLU A 183 9.37 10.13 2.25
CA GLU A 183 10.54 9.93 3.10
C GLU A 183 10.36 10.76 4.39
N VAL A 184 10.50 10.09 5.53
CA VAL A 184 10.56 10.72 6.84
C VAL A 184 11.98 10.59 7.34
N ASN A 185 12.65 11.72 7.54
CA ASN A 185 14.01 11.75 8.06
C ASN A 185 13.96 11.76 9.58
N LEU A 186 14.51 10.71 10.17
CA LEU A 186 14.73 10.55 11.60
C LEU A 186 16.16 10.99 11.88
N GLN A 187 16.32 11.87 12.87
CA GLN A 187 17.61 12.38 13.28
C GLN A 187 17.95 11.89 14.67
N LYS A 188 19.22 11.58 14.87
CA LYS A 188 19.75 11.22 16.17
C LYS A 188 19.71 12.43 17.11
N ILE A 189 18.98 12.28 18.21
CA ILE A 189 18.90 13.31 19.24
C ILE A 189 19.32 12.70 20.57
N ASP A 190 20.56 12.91 20.95
CA ASP A 190 21.11 12.51 22.25
C ASP A 190 21.96 13.67 22.81
N VAL A 191 22.46 13.53 24.03
CA VAL A 191 23.26 14.56 24.69
C VAL A 191 24.52 14.92 23.87
N ALA A 192 25.07 13.96 23.12
CA ALA A 192 26.23 14.18 22.27
C ALA A 192 25.87 14.98 21.00
N SER A 193 24.78 14.65 20.32
CA SER A 193 24.34 15.34 19.10
C SER A 193 23.82 16.75 19.41
N LEU A 194 23.29 16.97 20.62
CA LEU A 194 22.94 18.29 21.14
C LEU A 194 24.15 19.10 21.64
N SER A 195 25.37 18.55 21.61
CA SER A 195 26.59 19.19 22.13
C SER A 195 26.52 19.58 23.61
N LEU A 196 25.76 18.83 24.40
CA LEU A 196 25.59 19.03 25.85
C LEU A 196 26.46 18.07 26.68
N ALA A 197 27.31 17.28 26.02
CA ALA A 197 28.25 16.39 26.69
C ALA A 197 29.26 17.20 27.52
N GLY A 198 29.25 16.99 28.84
CA GLY A 198 30.13 17.72 29.77
C GLY A 198 29.61 19.09 30.22
N PHE A 199 28.37 19.45 29.85
CA PHE A 199 27.72 20.68 30.28
C PHE A 199 27.70 20.79 31.82
N ASN A 200 28.26 21.88 32.34
CA ASN A 200 28.32 22.13 33.77
C ASN A 200 28.02 23.59 34.14
N VAL A 201 27.46 23.80 35.33
CA VAL A 201 27.16 25.12 35.89
C VAL A 201 27.88 25.42 37.20
N ASN A 202 28.55 24.42 37.79
CA ASN A 202 29.31 24.54 39.04
C ASN A 202 30.84 24.57 38.81
N GLY A 203 31.30 24.60 37.55
CA GLY A 203 32.73 24.63 37.20
C GLY A 203 33.49 23.31 37.45
N GLN A 204 32.82 22.26 37.93
CA GLN A 204 33.39 20.94 38.19
C GLN A 204 33.02 19.95 37.08
N GLY A 205 33.52 20.19 35.86
CA GLY A 205 33.31 19.31 34.70
C GLY A 205 34.62 18.85 34.06
N ALA A 206 34.59 17.73 33.31
CA ALA A 206 35.74 17.23 32.54
C ALA A 206 36.12 18.15 31.35
N VAL A 207 35.18 19.00 30.93
CA VAL A 207 35.38 20.09 29.97
C VAL A 207 35.11 21.37 30.76
N ALA A 208 36.12 22.22 30.91
CA ALA A 208 35.89 23.56 31.45
C ALA A 208 34.91 24.29 30.53
N ASN A 209 33.92 24.99 31.10
CA ASN A 209 33.17 25.97 30.32
C ASN A 209 34.21 26.92 29.71
N ASP A 210 34.28 27.00 28.39
CA ASP A 210 35.32 27.81 27.74
C ASP A 210 35.15 29.24 28.24
N ALA A 211 36.11 29.69 29.05
CA ALA A 211 36.05 31.00 29.65
C ALA A 211 36.26 31.98 28.51
N ALA A 212 35.26 32.80 28.20
CA ALA A 212 35.36 33.82 27.17
C ALA A 212 36.67 34.61 27.37
N THR A 213 37.60 34.43 26.45
CA THR A 213 38.94 35.01 26.55
C THR A 213 38.88 36.48 26.13
N ALA A 214 39.91 37.25 26.48
CA ALA A 214 40.05 38.62 25.98
C ALA A 214 40.06 38.65 24.44
N ASP A 215 40.55 37.60 23.79
CA ASP A 215 40.54 37.46 22.34
C ASP A 215 39.12 37.27 21.80
N ASP A 216 38.26 36.51 22.47
CA ASP A 216 36.84 36.36 22.12
C ASP A 216 36.05 37.68 22.25
N LEU A 217 36.39 38.49 23.25
CA LEU A 217 35.80 39.82 23.46
C LEU A 217 36.24 40.82 22.39
N THR A 218 37.52 40.78 21.97
CA THR A 218 38.02 41.62 20.88
C THR A 218 37.48 41.21 19.51
N LEU A 219 37.28 39.90 19.28
CA LEU A 219 36.64 39.36 18.07
C LEU A 219 35.15 39.75 18.00
N ALA A 220 34.48 39.84 19.15
CA ALA A 220 33.12 40.36 19.28
C ALA A 220 33.03 41.91 19.21
N GLY A 221 34.15 42.61 19.01
CA GLY A 221 34.19 44.06 18.79
C GLY A 221 34.27 44.92 20.05
N PHE A 222 34.53 44.32 21.22
CA PHE A 222 34.78 45.06 22.45
C PHE A 222 36.28 45.35 22.58
N THR A 223 36.66 46.63 22.50
CA THR A 223 38.02 47.09 22.79
C THR A 223 38.24 47.21 24.28
N GLN A 224 39.29 46.56 24.79
CA GLN A 224 39.73 46.69 26.18
C GLN A 224 40.07 48.17 26.46
N GLY A 225 39.35 48.77 27.40
CA GLY A 225 39.60 50.14 27.88
C GLY A 225 40.71 50.19 28.92
#